data_AF-E9KZG8-F1
#
_entry.id   AF-E9KZG8-F1
#
_cell.length_a   1.000
_cell.length_b   1.000
_cell.length_c   1.000
_cell.angle_alpha   90.00
_cell.angle_beta   90.00
_cell.angle_gamma   90.00
#
_symmetry.space_group_name_H-M   'P 1'
#
loop_
_entity.id
_entity.type
_entity.pdbx_description
1 polymer ?
#
loop_
_entity_poly.entity_id
_entity_poly.type
_entity_poly.pdbx_seq_one_letter_code
_entity_poly.pdbx_strand_id
1 'polypeptide(L)'
;GGWGNLGGGVTQLVMGSVLFPLFKMGMSSTMAWRTVCIVPAAVGFVTGIVVYFISDDAPKGNYAEMKKNGTMPQVSAAASFRSGALNINTWILFIQYGCSFGVELTMNNAAAMYFGERFDLSTESSAAIASIFGWMNLFARGLGGYMSDKLNASMGMRGRLCA
;
A
#
# COMPACT_ATOMS: atom_id res chain seq x y z
N GLY A 1 3.87 -2.87 -3.89
CA GLY A 1 4.24 -2.12 -2.67
C GLY A 1 3.95 -0.62 -2.79
N GLY A 2 4.52 0.09 -3.77
CA GLY A 2 4.42 1.57 -3.84
C GLY A 2 3.01 2.14 -4.03
N TRP A 3 2.15 1.44 -4.77
CA TRP A 3 0.77 1.85 -5.01
C TRP A 3 -0.09 2.01 -3.73
N GLY A 4 0.18 1.22 -2.69
CA GLY A 4 -0.55 1.33 -1.42
C GLY A 4 -0.25 2.64 -0.67
N ASN A 5 1.03 3.01 -0.59
CA ASN A 5 1.45 4.24 0.11
C ASN A 5 1.14 5.50 -0.72
N LEU A 6 1.19 5.40 -2.05
CA LEU A 6 0.63 6.42 -2.94
C LEU A 6 -0.87 6.60 -2.66
N GLY A 7 -1.63 5.51 -2.61
CA GLY A 7 -3.06 5.53 -2.32
C GLY A 7 -3.38 6.21 -0.99
N GLY A 8 -2.57 5.97 0.05
CA GLY A 8 -2.66 6.68 1.33
C GLY A 8 -2.48 8.20 1.19
N GLY A 9 -1.43 8.63 0.48
CA GLY A 9 -1.18 10.05 0.23
C GLY A 9 -2.26 10.73 -0.62
N VAL A 10 -2.74 10.06 -1.68
CA VAL A 10 -3.86 10.53 -2.52
C VAL A 10 -5.14 10.63 -1.69
N THR A 11 -5.43 9.64 -0.86
CA THR A 11 -6.63 9.65 -0.01
C THR A 11 -6.58 10.82 0.97
N GLN A 12 -5.44 11.08 1.59
CA GLN A 12 -5.28 12.19 2.54
C GLN A 12 -5.50 13.56 1.87
N LEU A 13 -5.00 13.74 0.64
CA LEU A 13 -5.21 14.96 -0.15
C LEU A 13 -6.66 15.09 -0.62
N VAL A 14 -7.23 14.04 -1.22
CA VAL A 14 -8.62 14.07 -1.74
C VAL A 14 -9.62 14.24 -0.60
N MET A 15 -9.43 13.56 0.53
CA MET A 15 -10.34 13.69 1.67
C MET A 15 -10.21 15.04 2.37
N GLY A 16 -8.98 15.44 2.69
CA GLY A 16 -8.71 16.65 3.46
C GLY A 16 -8.96 17.92 2.67
N SER A 17 -8.49 17.98 1.43
CA SER A 17 -8.44 19.21 0.64
C SER A 17 -9.62 19.38 -0.32
N VAL A 18 -10.32 18.29 -0.69
CA VAL A 18 -11.41 18.34 -1.68
C VAL A 18 -12.75 17.97 -1.04
N LEU A 19 -12.88 16.75 -0.52
CA LEU A 19 -14.18 16.24 -0.06
C LEU A 19 -14.64 16.92 1.23
N PHE A 20 -13.77 17.11 2.22
CA PHE A 20 -14.15 17.72 3.49
C PHE A 20 -14.68 19.17 3.35
N PRO A 21 -14.01 20.09 2.64
CA PRO A 21 -14.55 21.43 2.37
C PRO A 21 -15.88 21.41 1.61
N LEU A 22 -16.02 20.54 0.61
CA LEU A 22 -17.24 20.36 -0.17
C LEU A 22 -18.44 19.98 0.72
N PHE A 23 -18.28 19.00 1.60
CA PHE A 23 -19.35 18.57 2.50
C PHE A 23 -19.60 19.56 3.65
N LYS A 24 -18.60 20.34 4.05
CA LYS A 24 -18.73 21.39 5.07
C LYS A 24 -19.61 22.57 4.60
N MET A 25 -19.76 22.79 3.28
CA MET A 25 -20.65 23.83 2.75
C MET A 25 -22.14 23.54 3.02
N GLY A 26 -22.52 22.27 3.19
CA GLY A 26 -23.91 21.87 3.40
C GLY A 26 -24.21 21.17 4.73
N MET A 27 -23.19 20.88 5.55
CA MET A 27 -23.32 20.13 6.80
C MET A 27 -22.36 20.63 7.89
N SER A 28 -22.67 20.32 9.15
CA SER A 28 -21.76 20.60 10.26
C SER A 28 -20.45 19.82 10.13
N SER A 29 -19.34 20.34 10.69
CA SER A 29 -18.02 19.70 10.63
C SER A 29 -18.05 18.23 11.08
N THR A 30 -18.86 17.90 12.09
CA THR A 30 -19.01 16.54 12.62
C THR A 30 -19.69 15.59 11.64
N MET A 31 -20.64 16.08 10.84
CA MET A 31 -21.31 15.26 9.82
C MET A 31 -20.49 15.17 8.53
N ALA A 32 -19.75 16.24 8.19
CA ALA A 32 -18.89 16.27 7.02
C ALA A 32 -17.79 15.20 7.07
N TRP A 33 -17.03 15.08 8.17
CA TRP A 33 -15.96 14.07 8.25
C TRP A 33 -16.48 12.64 8.17
N ARG A 34 -17.64 12.35 8.78
CA ARG A 34 -18.29 11.03 8.73
C ARG A 34 -18.70 10.67 7.31
N THR A 35 -19.25 11.64 6.60
CA THR A 35 -19.74 11.45 5.22
C THR A 35 -18.59 11.26 4.24
N VAL A 36 -17.47 11.97 4.44
CA VAL A 36 -16.24 11.79 3.63
C VAL A 36 -15.72 10.35 3.71
N CYS A 37 -15.84 9.68 4.87
CA CYS A 37 -15.43 8.28 5.04
C CYS A 37 -16.32 7.27 4.29
N ILE A 38 -17.52 7.65 3.86
CA ILE A 38 -18.41 6.77 3.08
C ILE A 38 -17.90 6.63 1.64
N VAL A 39 -17.29 7.68 1.08
CA VAL A 39 -16.76 7.69 -0.29
C VAL A 39 -15.74 6.58 -0.56
N PRO A 40 -14.64 6.41 0.22
CA PRO A 40 -13.68 5.33 -0.01
C PRO A 40 -14.29 3.95 0.25
N ALA A 41 -15.25 3.84 1.17
CA ALA A 41 -15.92 2.59 1.47
C ALA A 41 -16.76 2.13 0.27
N ALA A 42 -17.49 3.06 -0.35
CA ALA A 42 -18.24 2.80 -1.57
C ALA A 42 -17.31 2.43 -2.75
N VAL A 43 -16.22 3.18 -2.95
CA VAL A 43 -15.22 2.88 -3.99
C VAL A 43 -14.61 1.50 -3.78
N GLY A 44 -14.22 1.16 -2.55
CA GLY A 44 -13.66 -0.14 -2.20
C GLY A 44 -14.66 -1.29 -2.42
N PHE A 45 -15.92 -1.10 -2.05
CA PHE A 45 -16.97 -2.09 -2.25
C PHE A 45 -17.27 -2.34 -3.74
N VAL A 46 -17.43 -1.27 -4.53
CA VAL A 46 -17.64 -1.39 -5.98
C VAL A 46 -16.43 -2.04 -6.65
N THR A 47 -15.22 -1.63 -6.28
CA THR A 47 -13.99 -2.24 -6.80
C THR A 47 -13.93 -3.74 -6.46
N GLY A 48 -14.32 -4.13 -5.23
CA GLY A 48 -14.40 -5.53 -4.82
C GLY A 48 -15.39 -6.34 -5.66
N ILE A 49 -16.57 -5.78 -5.96
CA ILE A 49 -17.55 -6.40 -6.85
C ILE A 49 -16.99 -6.57 -8.26
N VAL A 50 -16.36 -5.53 -8.80
CA VAL A 50 -15.77 -5.57 -10.15
C VAL A 50 -14.68 -6.63 -10.23
N VAL A 51 -13.78 -6.68 -9.24
CA VAL A 51 -12.71 -7.69 -9.18
C VAL A 51 -13.30 -9.09 -9.10
N TYR A 52 -14.34 -9.30 -8.30
CA TYR A 52 -14.99 -10.60 -8.16
C TYR A 52 -15.57 -11.14 -9.48
N PHE A 53 -16.12 -10.27 -10.33
CA PHE A 53 -16.73 -10.69 -11.60
C PHE A 53 -15.78 -10.70 -12.79
N ILE A 54 -14.71 -9.90 -12.78
CA ILE A 54 -13.82 -9.71 -13.94
C ILE A 54 -12.46 -10.39 -13.77
N SER A 55 -11.99 -10.61 -12.54
CA SER A 55 -10.61 -11.07 -12.31
C SER A 55 -10.50 -12.58 -12.25
N ASP A 56 -9.53 -13.13 -12.98
CA ASP A 56 -9.10 -14.51 -12.87
C ASP A 56 -8.06 -14.66 -11.74
N ASP A 57 -8.07 -15.81 -11.06
CA ASP A 57 -7.14 -16.10 -9.96
C ASP A 57 -5.66 -16.16 -10.39
N ALA A 58 -5.40 -16.53 -11.64
CA ALA A 58 -4.07 -16.68 -12.22
C ALA A 58 -4.11 -16.48 -13.75
N PRO A 59 -2.95 -16.19 -14.40
CA PRO A 59 -2.86 -16.11 -15.86
C PRO A 59 -3.28 -17.39 -16.59
N LYS A 60 -3.36 -18.52 -15.87
CA LYS A 60 -3.76 -19.84 -16.38
C LYS A 60 -5.23 -20.17 -16.09
N GLY A 61 -6.02 -19.22 -15.61
CA GLY A 61 -7.41 -19.40 -15.20
C GLY A 61 -7.56 -19.66 -13.69
N ASN A 62 -8.75 -20.10 -13.28
CA ASN A 62 -9.12 -20.17 -11.86
C ASN A 62 -8.49 -21.35 -11.12
N TYR A 63 -8.12 -21.14 -9.84
CA TYR A 63 -7.46 -22.17 -9.04
C TYR A 63 -8.35 -23.41 -8.85
N ALA A 64 -9.67 -23.22 -8.77
CA ALA A 64 -10.63 -24.31 -8.62
C ALA A 64 -10.59 -25.29 -9.80
N GLU A 65 -10.51 -24.78 -11.03
CA GLU A 65 -10.44 -25.58 -12.25
C GLU A 65 -9.07 -26.25 -12.40
N MET A 66 -7.98 -25.52 -12.12
CA MET A 66 -6.63 -26.08 -12.17
C MET A 66 -6.42 -27.21 -11.15
N LYS A 67 -7.03 -27.10 -9.97
CA LYS A 67 -7.05 -28.16 -8.96
C LYS A 67 -7.85 -29.38 -9.42
N LYS A 68 -8.98 -29.16 -10.12
CA LYS A 68 -9.82 -30.24 -10.66
C LYS A 68 -9.15 -30.97 -11.82
N ASN A 69 -8.42 -30.24 -12.67
CA ASN A 69 -7.72 -30.78 -13.84
C ASN A 69 -6.34 -31.38 -13.51
N GLY A 70 -5.94 -31.37 -12.24
CA GLY A 70 -4.67 -31.94 -11.77
C GLY A 70 -3.42 -31.15 -12.15
N THR A 71 -3.57 -29.95 -12.72
CA THR A 71 -2.45 -29.09 -13.15
C THR A 71 -1.84 -28.28 -12.01
N MET A 72 -2.42 -28.33 -10.80
CA MET A 72 -1.91 -27.68 -9.60
C MET A 72 -1.85 -28.65 -8.40
N PRO A 73 -0.68 -28.84 -7.76
CA PRO A 73 -0.57 -29.66 -6.56
C PRO A 73 -1.36 -29.04 -5.40
N GLN A 74 -2.13 -29.87 -4.69
CA GLN A 74 -2.89 -29.45 -3.50
C GLN A 74 -1.94 -29.35 -2.30
N VAL A 75 -1.30 -28.20 -2.15
CA VAL A 75 -0.54 -27.88 -0.94
C VAL A 75 -1.48 -27.44 0.17
N SER A 76 -1.36 -28.08 1.33
CA SER A 76 -2.08 -27.66 2.53
C SER A 76 -1.55 -26.30 2.99
N ALA A 77 -2.46 -25.35 3.22
CA ALA A 77 -2.11 -24.03 3.75
C ALA A 77 -1.33 -24.13 5.07
N ALA A 78 -1.65 -25.10 5.93
CA ALA A 78 -0.94 -25.36 7.18
C ALA A 78 0.50 -25.85 6.95
N ALA A 79 0.72 -26.67 5.91
CA ALA A 79 2.05 -27.13 5.54
C ALA A 79 2.92 -25.99 4.98
N SER A 80 2.36 -25.16 4.10
CA SER A 80 3.03 -23.96 3.59
C SER A 80 3.35 -22.96 4.70
N PHE A 81 2.41 -22.73 5.62
CA PHE A 81 2.62 -21.85 6.77
C PHE A 81 3.74 -22.38 7.68
N ARG A 82 3.71 -23.67 8.02
CA ARG A 82 4.76 -24.29 8.85
C ARG A 82 6.13 -24.22 8.18
N SER A 83 6.21 -24.47 6.88
CA SER A 83 7.46 -24.35 6.12
C SER A 83 8.00 -22.91 6.13
N GLY A 84 7.14 -21.91 5.94
CA GLY A 84 7.51 -20.50 6.02
C GLY A 84 7.97 -20.07 7.41
N ALA A 85 7.23 -20.46 8.45
CA ALA A 85 7.51 -20.11 9.85
C ALA A 85 8.78 -20.76 10.41
N LEU A 86 9.15 -21.95 9.92
CA LEU A 86 10.40 -22.62 10.32
C LEU A 86 11.64 -22.11 9.58
N ASN A 87 11.47 -21.29 8.53
CA ASN A 87 12.58 -20.76 7.76
C ASN A 87 13.10 -19.45 8.38
N ILE A 88 14.38 -19.45 8.78
CA ILE A 88 15.01 -18.29 9.43
C ILE A 88 15.08 -17.06 8.51
N ASN A 89 15.20 -17.26 7.18
CA ASN A 89 15.21 -16.15 6.23
C ASN A 89 13.87 -15.41 6.24
N THR A 90 12.77 -16.11 6.46
CA THR A 90 11.44 -15.49 6.60
C THR A 90 11.43 -14.50 7.75
N TRP A 91 12.01 -14.86 8.90
CA TRP A 91 12.05 -13.99 10.08
C TRP A 91 12.97 -12.79 9.89
N ILE A 92 14.12 -12.97 9.24
CA ILE A 92 15.02 -11.85 8.90
C ILE A 92 14.30 -10.84 8.00
N LEU A 93 13.65 -11.33 6.93
CA LEU A 93 12.89 -10.47 6.02
C LEU A 93 11.67 -9.85 6.71
N PHE A 94 11.01 -10.57 7.61
CA PHE A 94 9.88 -10.09 8.39
C PHE A 94 10.28 -8.94 9.32
N ILE A 95 11.36 -9.08 10.08
CA ILE A 95 11.86 -8.03 10.98
C ILE A 95 12.31 -6.81 10.17
N GLN A 96 13.10 -7.03 9.10
CA GLN A 96 13.54 -5.95 8.22
C GLN A 96 12.36 -5.16 7.64
N TYR A 97 11.36 -5.87 7.12
CA TYR A 97 10.15 -5.27 6.59
C TYR A 97 9.38 -4.52 7.69
N GLY A 98 9.19 -5.13 8.87
CA GLY A 98 8.52 -4.54 10.01
C GLY A 98 9.18 -3.25 10.49
N CYS A 99 10.51 -3.23 10.59
CA CYS A 99 11.26 -2.03 10.96
C CYS A 99 11.16 -0.93 9.89
N SER A 100 11.35 -1.29 8.62
CA SER A 100 11.36 -0.32 7.52
C SER A 100 9.97 0.28 7.30
N PHE A 101 8.94 -0.56 7.20
CA PHE A 101 7.56 -0.14 7.01
C PHE A 101 6.97 0.51 8.27
N GLY A 102 7.38 0.06 9.47
CA GLY A 102 6.94 0.63 10.74
C GLY A 102 7.40 2.08 10.91
N VAL A 103 8.66 2.38 10.63
CA VAL A 103 9.19 3.76 10.64
C VAL A 103 8.50 4.62 9.58
N GLU A 104 8.23 4.04 8.41
CA GLU A 104 7.49 4.72 7.35
C GLU A 104 6.07 5.09 7.78
N LEU A 105 5.37 4.19 8.48
CA LEU A 105 4.00 4.43 8.96
C LEU A 105 3.95 5.49 10.06
N THR A 106 4.86 5.44 11.03
CA THR A 106 4.93 6.44 12.11
C THR A 106 5.26 7.82 11.55
N MET A 107 6.18 7.89 10.58
CA MET A 107 6.52 9.16 9.94
C MET A 107 5.34 9.72 9.13
N ASN A 108 4.64 8.90 8.34
CA ASN A 108 3.46 9.37 7.58
C ASN A 108 2.34 9.90 8.51
N ASN A 109 2.15 9.26 9.67
CA ASN A 109 1.15 9.69 10.65
C ASN A 109 1.54 11.01 11.36
N ALA A 110 2.83 11.17 11.70
CA ALA A 110 3.32 12.34 12.42
C ALA A 110 3.65 13.53 11.51
N ALA A 111 3.96 13.31 10.23
CA ALA A 111 4.47 14.34 9.31
C ALA A 111 3.51 15.53 9.17
N ALA A 112 2.21 15.27 8.96
CA ALA A 112 1.24 16.34 8.77
C ALA A 112 1.09 17.25 10.00
N MET A 113 1.13 16.66 11.22
CA MET A 113 1.09 17.40 12.47
C MET A 113 2.39 18.19 12.69
N TYR A 114 3.55 17.54 12.45
CA TYR A 114 4.86 18.16 12.59
C TYR A 114 5.01 19.41 11.71
N PHE A 115 4.61 19.34 10.43
CA PHE A 115 4.70 20.49 9.53
C PHE A 115 3.75 21.64 9.93
N GLY A 116 2.58 21.31 10.48
CA GLY A 116 1.64 22.33 10.98
C GLY A 116 2.16 23.03 12.23
N GLU A 117 2.64 22.29 13.22
CA GLU A 117 3.06 22.84 14.52
C GLU A 117 4.43 23.51 14.48
N ARG A 118 5.38 22.99 13.70
CA ARG A 118 6.76 23.49 13.69
C ARG A 118 6.98 24.67 12.75
N PHE A 119 6.23 24.75 11.66
CA PHE A 119 6.42 25.75 10.61
C PHE A 119 5.21 26.71 10.47
N ASP A 120 4.24 26.66 11.40
CA ASP A 120 3.00 27.46 11.39
C ASP A 120 2.25 27.38 10.04
N LEU A 121 2.34 26.23 9.37
CA LEU A 121 1.71 26.00 8.08
C LEU A 121 0.24 25.64 8.25
N SER A 122 -0.60 26.15 7.33
CA SER A 122 -2.02 25.78 7.28
C SER A 122 -2.21 24.27 7.15
N THR A 123 -3.31 23.74 7.69
CA THR A 123 -3.63 22.29 7.63
C THR A 123 -3.57 21.75 6.21
N GLU A 124 -3.96 22.56 5.22
CA GLU A 124 -3.93 22.21 3.80
C GLU A 124 -2.51 22.09 3.26
N SER A 125 -1.66 23.10 3.50
CA SER A 125 -0.25 23.07 3.07
C SER A 125 0.56 21.96 3.75
N SER A 126 0.31 21.71 5.04
CA SER A 126 0.99 20.66 5.81
C SER A 126 0.59 19.26 5.32
N ALA A 127 -0.70 19.06 5.02
CA ALA A 127 -1.18 17.82 4.42
C ALA A 127 -0.63 17.62 2.99
N ALA A 128 -0.55 18.69 2.19
CA ALA A 128 0.01 18.61 0.85
C ALA A 128 1.49 18.18 0.88
N ILE A 129 2.31 18.79 1.75
CA ILE A 129 3.73 18.42 1.90
C ILE A 129 3.88 16.99 2.44
N ALA A 130 3.10 16.60 3.44
CA ALA A 130 3.11 15.23 3.96
C ALA A 130 2.73 14.21 2.87
N SER A 131 1.79 14.55 1.99
CA SER A 131 1.37 13.67 0.90
C SER A 131 2.51 13.39 -0.10
N ILE A 132 3.41 14.35 -0.35
CA ILE A 132 4.57 14.18 -1.26
C ILE A 132 5.43 12.99 -0.83
N PHE A 133 5.55 12.75 0.47
CA PHE A 133 6.28 11.59 0.99
C PHE A 133 5.63 10.26 0.55
N GLY A 134 4.29 10.18 0.60
CA GLY A 134 3.52 9.04 0.07
C GLY A 134 3.67 8.88 -1.45
N TRP A 135 3.77 9.98 -2.20
CA TRP A 135 4.01 9.97 -3.65
C TRP A 135 5.42 9.49 -4.03
N MET A 136 6.44 9.91 -3.29
CA MET A 136 7.82 9.48 -3.51
C MET A 136 7.96 7.96 -3.47
N ASN A 137 7.19 7.29 -2.62
CA ASN A 137 7.20 5.84 -2.48
C ASN A 137 6.78 5.06 -3.73
N LEU A 138 6.03 5.67 -4.65
CA LEU A 138 5.72 5.06 -5.94
C LEU A 138 7.00 4.94 -6.79
N PHE A 139 7.73 6.05 -6.90
CA PHE A 139 8.94 6.15 -7.70
C PHE A 139 10.12 5.44 -7.04
N ALA A 140 10.36 5.67 -5.76
CA ALA A 140 11.48 5.06 -5.03
C ALA A 140 11.43 3.53 -5.08
N ARG A 141 10.24 2.93 -4.97
CA ARG A 141 10.09 1.47 -5.08
C ARG A 141 10.20 0.96 -6.51
N GLY A 142 9.68 1.70 -7.49
CA GLY A 142 9.86 1.36 -8.91
C GLY A 142 11.33 1.40 -9.32
N LEU A 143 12.05 2.45 -8.92
CA LEU A 143 13.47 2.62 -9.16
C LEU A 143 14.32 1.58 -8.44
N GLY A 144 14.01 1.27 -7.17
CA GLY A 144 14.68 0.20 -6.43
C GLY A 144 14.56 -1.17 -7.12
N GLY A 145 13.35 -1.51 -7.59
CA GLY A 145 13.13 -2.74 -8.36
C GLY A 145 13.93 -2.77 -9.67
N TYR A 146 13.87 -1.68 -10.44
CA TYR A 146 14.62 -1.55 -11.69
C TYR A 146 16.14 -1.66 -11.47
N MET A 147 16.67 -1.01 -10.43
CA MET A 147 18.08 -1.06 -10.09
C MET A 147 18.50 -2.46 -9.63
N SER A 148 17.66 -3.13 -8.82
CA SER A 148 17.89 -4.51 -8.38
C SER A 148 17.91 -5.49 -9.56
N ASP A 149 16.99 -5.36 -10.52
CA ASP A 149 16.94 -6.23 -11.70
C ASP A 149 18.13 -5.98 -12.64
N LYS A 150 18.54 -4.71 -12.81
CA LYS A 150 19.73 -4.36 -13.61
C LYS A 150 21.03 -4.88 -12.97
N LEU A 151 21.16 -4.78 -11.66
CA LEU A 151 22.33 -5.29 -10.94
C LEU A 151 22.34 -6.82 -10.93
N ASN A 152 21.18 -7.48 -10.84
CA ASN A 152 21.06 -8.92 -10.99
C ASN A 152 21.49 -9.40 -12.40
N ALA A 153 21.14 -8.66 -13.45
CA ALA A 153 21.58 -8.97 -14.81
C ALA A 153 23.10 -8.88 -14.99
N SER A 154 23.78 -8.02 -14.21
CA SER A 154 25.24 -7.83 -14.29
C SER A 154 26.07 -8.70 -13.34
N MET A 155 25.57 -8.98 -12.13
CA MET A 155 26.33 -9.62 -11.04
C MET A 155 25.62 -10.84 -10.42
N GLY A 156 24.50 -11.29 -11.00
CA GLY A 156 23.69 -12.38 -10.47
C GLY A 156 23.10 -12.08 -9.09
N MET A 157 22.85 -13.14 -8.30
CA MET A 157 22.23 -13.05 -6.96
C MET A 157 22.98 -12.11 -5.99
N ARG A 158 24.29 -11.93 -6.14
CA ARG A 158 25.07 -10.98 -5.32
C ARG A 158 24.73 -9.52 -5.62
N GLY A 159 24.49 -9.18 -6.90
CA GLY A 159 24.05 -7.84 -7.29
C GLY A 159 22.66 -7.49 -6.75
N ARG A 160 21.82 -8.49 -6.52
CA ARG A 160 20.47 -8.34 -5.99
C ARG A 160 20.43 -8.11 -4.47
N LEU A 161 21.46 -8.55 -3.74
CA LEU A 161 21.61 -8.36 -2.30
C LEU A 161 22.23 -7.01 -1.95
N CYS A 162 22.94 -6.38 -2.88
CA CYS A 162 23.58 -5.08 -2.70
C CYS A 162 22.69 -3.88 -3.07
N ALA A 163 21.53 -4.13 -3.69
CA ALA A 163 20.58 -3.14 -4.20
C ALA A 163 19.37 -3.02 -3.27
#